data_AF-A0A4R4BMV7-F1
#
_entry.id   AF-A0A4R4BMV7-F1
#
_cell.length_a   1.000
_cell.length_b   1.000
_cell.length_c   1.000
_cell.angle_alpha   90.00
_cell.angle_beta   90.00
_cell.angle_gamma   90.00
#
_symmetry.space_group_name_H-M   'P 1'
#
loop_
_entity.id
_entity.type
_entity.pdbx_description
1 polymer ?
#
loop_
_entity_poly.entity_id
_entity_poly.type
_entity_poly.pdbx_seq_one_letter_code
_entity_poly.pdbx_strand_id
1 'polypeptide(L)'
;MRLYSKFCWVTMLILLVNHAVLTQNRDQPSYTLARWFIQSGDNPTWAQRDGDSGDWTEQELPASISLTNGFAWARGAFNLQDVSFAGPYYLVFDRSDIACEVFLNGSYIGFRGSIPSSAQKFVVPANQVSYWALPSELLQNGNNVISLRMYSQGSTVSLRPLHITNLSGALFQEQVVSFLNSTLNLMLGTLSIFIGMYFFALWLGRRQEKPYFWYALASLAIGIYFMEIGANFALIPYNLQRAVSKAALVISMASLIQFNFLFPFVKFQLPDGFPG
;
A
#
# COMPACT_ATOMS: atom_id res chain seq x y z
N MET A 1 34.96 17.69 9.01
CA MET A 1 35.38 16.41 8.39
C MET A 1 34.67 15.16 8.94
N ARG A 2 34.47 15.00 10.26
CA ARG A 2 33.78 13.81 10.84
C ARG A 2 32.27 13.66 10.50
N LEU A 3 31.57 14.76 10.21
CA LEU A 3 30.14 14.75 9.86
C LEU A 3 29.88 14.11 8.47
N TYR A 4 30.74 14.41 7.50
CA TYR A 4 30.67 13.86 6.14
C TYR A 4 30.91 12.35 6.11
N SER A 5 31.78 11.84 6.98
CA SER A 5 32.02 10.40 7.12
C SER A 5 30.76 9.66 7.61
N LYS A 6 30.08 10.16 8.64
CA LYS A 6 28.84 9.54 9.15
C LYS A 6 27.70 9.58 8.13
N PHE A 7 27.57 10.67 7.38
CA PHE A 7 26.57 10.77 6.32
C PHE A 7 26.83 9.77 5.19
N CYS A 8 28.10 9.58 4.82
CA CYS A 8 28.53 8.60 3.81
C CYS A 8 28.24 7.14 4.23
N TRP A 9 28.43 6.81 5.51
CA TRP A 9 28.10 5.47 6.03
C TRP A 9 26.60 5.18 6.00
N VAL A 10 25.77 6.17 6.32
CA VAL A 10 24.30 6.02 6.29
C VAL A 10 23.81 5.89 4.85
N THR A 11 24.30 6.70 3.92
CA THR A 11 23.91 6.59 2.51
C THR A 11 24.38 5.27 1.90
N MET A 12 25.59 4.81 2.23
CA MET A 12 26.09 3.51 1.81
C MET A 12 25.26 2.35 2.38
N LEU A 13 24.85 2.42 3.64
CA LEU A 13 23.95 1.43 4.25
C LEU A 13 22.59 1.39 3.54
N ILE A 14 22.00 2.56 3.24
CA ILE A 14 20.73 2.65 2.50
C ILE A 14 20.86 2.04 1.10
N LEU A 15 21.96 2.32 0.41
CA LEU A 15 22.22 1.75 -0.93
C LEU A 15 22.42 0.23 -0.87
N LEU A 16 23.10 -0.28 0.15
CA LEU A 16 23.28 -1.73 0.35
C LEU A 16 21.97 -2.44 0.67
N VAL A 17 21.13 -1.87 1.54
CA VAL A 17 19.81 -2.42 1.85
C VAL A 17 18.92 -2.41 0.61
N ASN A 18 18.89 -1.30 -0.14
CA ASN A 18 18.14 -1.22 -1.39
C ASN A 18 18.63 -2.26 -2.40
N HIS A 19 19.95 -2.43 -2.55
CA HIS A 19 20.51 -3.42 -3.46
C HIS A 19 20.11 -4.84 -3.05
N ALA A 20 20.19 -5.18 -1.76
CA ALA A 20 19.84 -6.51 -1.25
C ALA A 20 18.35 -6.84 -1.49
N VAL A 21 17.46 -5.88 -1.24
CA VAL A 21 16.01 -6.04 -1.48
C VAL A 21 15.72 -6.19 -2.98
N LEU A 22 16.38 -5.41 -3.83
CA LEU A 22 16.21 -5.47 -5.27
C LEU A 22 16.71 -6.80 -5.87
N THR A 23 17.84 -7.32 -5.38
CA THR A 23 18.34 -8.64 -5.82
C THR A 23 17.38 -9.75 -5.42
N GLN A 24 16.88 -9.71 -4.18
CA GLN A 24 15.96 -10.75 -3.69
C GLN A 24 14.63 -10.75 -4.46
N ASN A 25 14.14 -9.58 -4.87
CA ASN A 25 12.94 -9.45 -5.70
C ASN A 25 13.16 -9.99 -7.14
N ARG A 26 14.35 -9.78 -7.71
CA ARG A 26 14.68 -10.19 -9.09
C ARG A 26 14.71 -11.71 -9.26
N ASP A 27 15.03 -12.43 -8.20
CA ASP A 27 15.16 -13.89 -8.23
C ASP A 27 13.83 -14.61 -7.96
N GLN A 28 12.75 -13.89 -7.61
CA GLN A 28 11.46 -14.55 -7.39
C GLN A 28 10.79 -14.90 -8.72
N PRO A 29 10.38 -16.16 -8.92
CA PRO A 29 9.68 -16.57 -10.12
C PRO A 29 8.32 -15.87 -10.18
N SER A 30 8.04 -15.22 -11.31
CA SER A 30 6.77 -14.55 -11.54
C SER A 30 6.31 -14.74 -12.99
N TYR A 31 5.01 -14.93 -13.15
CA TYR A 31 4.34 -15.00 -14.44
C TYR A 31 3.29 -13.89 -14.49
N THR A 32 3.43 -12.95 -15.43
CA THR A 32 2.55 -11.79 -15.55
C THR A 32 1.35 -12.10 -16.43
N LEU A 33 0.14 -11.86 -15.93
CA LEU A 33 -1.06 -11.85 -16.75
C LEU A 33 -1.17 -10.48 -17.43
N ALA A 34 -0.70 -10.39 -18.68
CA ALA A 34 -0.66 -9.13 -19.41
C ALA A 34 -2.00 -8.75 -20.06
N ARG A 35 -2.75 -9.75 -20.56
CA ARG A 35 -4.00 -9.53 -21.30
C ARG A 35 -5.21 -9.74 -20.40
N TRP A 36 -6.02 -8.69 -20.29
CA TRP A 36 -7.23 -8.69 -19.49
C TRP A 36 -8.42 -8.26 -20.33
N PHE A 37 -9.53 -8.95 -20.13
CA PHE A 37 -10.83 -8.58 -20.65
C PHE A 37 -11.59 -7.85 -19.55
N ILE A 38 -12.01 -6.62 -19.81
CA ILE A 38 -12.67 -5.76 -18.83
C ILE A 38 -14.12 -5.49 -19.26
N GLN A 39 -15.03 -5.53 -18.30
CA GLN A 39 -16.42 -5.15 -18.51
C GLN A 39 -16.96 -4.38 -17.29
N SER A 40 -17.52 -3.19 -17.52
CA SER A 40 -18.07 -2.36 -16.45
C SER A 40 -19.49 -2.81 -16.06
N GLY A 41 -19.82 -2.73 -14.76
CA GLY A 41 -21.10 -3.18 -14.21
C GLY A 41 -20.94 -4.38 -13.27
N ASP A 42 -22.06 -4.92 -12.80
CA ASP A 42 -22.08 -6.05 -11.87
C ASP A 42 -23.04 -7.14 -12.34
N ASN A 43 -22.50 -8.21 -12.93
CA ASN A 43 -23.27 -9.40 -13.25
C ASN A 43 -22.57 -10.65 -12.71
N PRO A 44 -23.15 -11.35 -11.72
CA PRO A 44 -22.56 -12.55 -11.12
C PRO A 44 -22.28 -13.69 -12.11
N THR A 45 -22.98 -13.76 -13.25
CA THR A 45 -22.71 -14.81 -14.25
C THR A 45 -21.32 -14.67 -14.87
N TRP A 46 -20.72 -13.47 -14.81
CA TRP A 46 -19.37 -13.22 -15.28
C TRP A 46 -18.27 -13.88 -14.43
N ALA A 47 -18.61 -14.49 -13.28
CA ALA A 47 -17.68 -15.36 -12.58
C ALA A 47 -17.39 -16.66 -13.35
N GLN A 48 -18.38 -17.19 -14.07
CA GLN A 48 -18.29 -18.50 -14.71
C GLN A 48 -17.24 -18.52 -15.83
N ARG A 49 -16.57 -19.66 -16.00
CA ARG A 49 -15.53 -19.84 -17.02
C ARG A 49 -16.03 -19.56 -18.43
N ASP A 50 -17.21 -20.09 -18.75
CA ASP A 50 -17.86 -19.92 -20.06
C ASP A 50 -18.90 -18.79 -20.03
N GLY A 51 -18.84 -17.92 -19.01
CA GLY A 51 -19.82 -16.86 -18.82
C GLY A 51 -19.81 -15.88 -19.99
N ASP A 52 -21.01 -15.57 -20.46
CA ASP A 52 -21.44 -14.70 -21.57
C ASP A 52 -20.36 -13.98 -22.40
N SER A 53 -20.48 -14.10 -23.72
CA SER A 53 -19.71 -13.37 -24.75
C SER A 53 -20.21 -11.93 -24.90
N GLY A 54 -20.39 -11.23 -23.78
CA GLY A 54 -20.71 -9.80 -23.78
C GLY A 54 -19.59 -8.97 -24.40
N ASP A 55 -19.81 -7.66 -24.50
CA ASP A 55 -18.85 -6.68 -25.05
C ASP A 55 -17.65 -6.46 -24.10
N TRP A 56 -16.88 -7.52 -23.83
CA TRP A 56 -15.62 -7.45 -23.11
C TRP A 56 -14.60 -6.67 -23.93
N THR A 57 -13.99 -5.66 -23.32
CA THR A 57 -12.94 -4.88 -23.97
C THR A 57 -11.59 -5.45 -23.54
N GLU A 58 -10.77 -5.87 -24.50
CA GLU A 58 -9.39 -6.26 -24.23
C GLU A 58 -8.56 -5.02 -23.87
N GLN A 59 -7.80 -5.11 -22.78
CA GLN A 59 -6.96 -4.04 -22.30
C GLN A 59 -5.65 -4.61 -21.71
N GLU A 60 -4.53 -4.00 -22.07
CA GLU A 60 -3.24 -4.29 -21.45
C GLU A 60 -3.10 -3.50 -20.15
N LEU A 61 -2.64 -4.16 -19.08
CA LEU A 61 -2.40 -3.53 -17.79
C LEU A 61 -0.94 -3.01 -17.71
N PRO A 62 -0.66 -1.90 -16.98
CA PRO A 62 -1.58 -1.15 -16.13
C PRO A 62 -2.53 -0.24 -16.91
N ALA A 63 -3.79 -0.20 -16.48
CA ALA A 63 -4.81 0.60 -17.15
C ALA A 63 -5.80 1.26 -16.20
N SER A 64 -6.49 2.29 -16.69
CA SER A 64 -7.62 2.93 -16.00
C SER A 64 -8.92 2.31 -16.48
N ILE A 65 -9.63 1.67 -15.57
CA ILE A 65 -10.88 0.95 -15.80
C ILE A 65 -12.05 1.84 -15.38
N SER A 66 -13.02 2.00 -16.26
CA SER A 66 -14.28 2.68 -15.94
C SER A 66 -15.20 1.76 -15.13
N LEU A 67 -15.88 2.32 -14.15
CA LEU A 67 -16.78 1.61 -13.24
C LEU A 67 -18.22 2.07 -13.48
N THR A 68 -19.14 1.12 -13.59
CA THR A 68 -20.59 1.41 -13.67
C THR A 68 -21.21 1.09 -12.33
N ASN A 69 -21.82 2.09 -11.68
CA ASN A 69 -22.32 2.01 -10.29
C ASN A 69 -21.25 1.57 -9.28
N GLY A 70 -19.99 1.90 -9.55
CA GLY A 70 -18.84 1.50 -8.73
C GLY A 70 -18.31 0.10 -9.02
N PHE A 71 -18.92 -0.66 -9.95
CA PHE A 71 -18.54 -2.03 -10.28
C PHE A 71 -17.86 -2.16 -11.64
N ALA A 72 -16.93 -3.11 -11.72
CA ALA A 72 -16.43 -3.69 -12.96
C ALA A 72 -15.94 -5.11 -12.73
N TRP A 73 -15.85 -5.87 -13.81
CA TRP A 73 -15.28 -7.20 -13.86
C TRP A 73 -14.05 -7.22 -14.74
N ALA A 74 -13.06 -8.01 -14.35
CA ALA A 74 -11.85 -8.25 -15.10
C ALA A 74 -11.59 -9.75 -15.22
N ARG A 75 -11.23 -10.21 -16.41
CA ARG A 75 -10.91 -11.61 -16.70
C ARG A 75 -9.53 -11.74 -17.33
N GLY A 76 -8.69 -12.57 -16.73
CA GLY A 76 -7.36 -12.90 -17.22
C GLY A 76 -7.28 -14.38 -17.49
N ALA A 77 -6.93 -14.77 -18.72
CA ALA A 77 -6.65 -16.15 -19.05
C ALA A 77 -5.15 -16.42 -19.02
N PHE A 78 -4.76 -17.59 -18.55
CA PHE A 78 -3.38 -18.05 -18.60
C PHE A 78 -3.32 -19.56 -18.85
N ASN A 79 -2.27 -20.02 -19.53
CA ASN A 79 -2.01 -21.45 -19.65
C ASN A 79 -1.01 -21.88 -18.58
N LEU A 80 -1.29 -22.97 -17.88
CA LEU A 80 -0.40 -23.46 -16.83
C LEU A 80 0.98 -23.89 -17.37
N GLN A 81 1.04 -24.31 -18.63
CA GLN A 81 2.29 -24.70 -19.31
C GLN A 81 3.22 -23.50 -19.60
N ASP A 82 2.68 -22.29 -19.67
CA ASP A 82 3.47 -21.08 -19.86
C ASP A 82 4.15 -20.61 -18.56
N VAL A 83 3.75 -21.19 -17.42
CA VAL A 83 4.33 -20.89 -16.11
C VAL A 83 5.60 -21.72 -15.94
N SER A 84 6.75 -21.05 -15.96
CA SER A 84 8.09 -21.68 -15.98
C SER A 84 8.54 -22.32 -14.66
N PHE A 85 7.69 -22.33 -13.63
CA PHE A 85 8.01 -22.81 -12.29
C PHE A 85 6.91 -23.72 -11.75
N ALA A 86 7.30 -24.60 -10.83
CA ALA A 86 6.37 -25.53 -10.19
C ALA A 86 5.57 -24.85 -9.07
N GLY A 87 4.35 -25.35 -8.85
CA GLY A 87 3.50 -24.94 -7.75
C GLY A 87 4.05 -25.33 -6.36
N PRO A 88 3.35 -24.94 -5.28
CA PRO A 88 2.02 -24.33 -5.26
C PRO A 88 2.01 -22.90 -5.82
N TYR A 89 0.93 -22.55 -6.52
CA TYR A 89 0.79 -21.27 -7.21
C TYR A 89 -0.03 -20.28 -6.39
N TYR A 90 0.37 -19.01 -6.44
CA TYR A 90 -0.28 -17.92 -5.75
C TYR A 90 -0.52 -16.77 -6.73
N LEU A 91 -1.73 -16.23 -6.73
CA LEU A 91 -2.06 -15.00 -7.43
C LEU A 91 -1.71 -13.82 -6.54
N VAL A 92 -0.86 -12.91 -7.02
CA VAL A 92 -0.49 -11.68 -6.34
C VAL A 92 -1.23 -10.51 -6.98
N PHE A 93 -1.89 -9.74 -6.11
CA PHE A 93 -2.61 -8.55 -6.43
C PHE A 93 -1.92 -7.38 -5.71
N ASP A 94 -1.29 -6.52 -6.51
CA ASP A 94 -0.56 -5.37 -5.99
C ASP A 94 -1.51 -4.37 -5.31
N ARG A 95 -0.94 -3.44 -4.55
CA ARG A 95 -1.68 -2.38 -3.87
C ARG A 95 -2.65 -1.67 -4.84
N SER A 96 -3.93 -1.75 -4.52
CA SER A 96 -4.98 -0.93 -5.13
C SER A 96 -5.96 -0.40 -4.09
N ASP A 97 -6.76 0.58 -4.48
CA ASP A 97 -7.86 1.10 -3.66
C ASP A 97 -9.21 0.47 -4.10
N ILE A 98 -9.19 -0.84 -4.38
CA ILE A 98 -10.33 -1.64 -4.87
C ILE A 98 -10.68 -2.73 -3.85
N ALA A 99 -11.97 -2.91 -3.58
CA ALA A 99 -12.47 -4.15 -2.98
C ALA A 99 -12.73 -5.16 -4.10
N CYS A 100 -12.27 -6.40 -3.95
CA CYS A 100 -12.49 -7.41 -4.98
C CYS A 100 -12.80 -8.80 -4.43
N GLU A 101 -13.53 -9.57 -5.23
CA GLU A 101 -13.73 -11.00 -5.08
C GLU A 101 -13.02 -11.70 -6.24
N VAL A 102 -12.35 -12.81 -5.94
CA VAL A 102 -11.47 -13.52 -6.87
C VAL A 102 -12.02 -14.91 -7.12
N PHE A 103 -12.11 -15.26 -8.40
CA PHE A 103 -12.61 -16.55 -8.86
C PHE A 103 -11.58 -17.20 -9.78
N LEU A 104 -11.38 -18.50 -9.61
CA LEU A 104 -10.57 -19.36 -10.48
C LEU A 104 -11.49 -20.36 -11.17
N ASN A 105 -11.54 -20.33 -12.51
CA ASN A 105 -12.37 -21.22 -13.32
C ASN A 105 -13.85 -21.25 -12.86
N GLY A 106 -14.39 -20.10 -12.41
CA GLY A 106 -15.75 -20.01 -11.89
C GLY A 106 -15.94 -20.27 -10.40
N SER A 107 -14.92 -20.81 -9.72
CA SER A 107 -14.98 -21.09 -8.30
C SER A 107 -14.37 -19.94 -7.49
N TYR A 108 -15.06 -19.50 -6.45
CA TYR A 108 -14.57 -18.46 -5.54
C TYR A 108 -13.33 -18.94 -4.77
N ILE A 109 -12.26 -18.15 -4.75
CA ILE A 109 -11.00 -18.50 -4.06
C ILE A 109 -10.62 -17.49 -2.97
N GLY A 110 -11.23 -16.31 -2.95
CA GLY A 110 -10.96 -15.32 -1.91
C GLY A 110 -11.45 -13.93 -2.24
N PHE A 111 -11.07 -12.99 -1.38
CA PHE A 111 -11.48 -11.59 -1.48
C PHE A 111 -10.42 -10.65 -0.92
N ARG A 112 -10.60 -9.36 -1.18
CA ARG A 112 -9.88 -8.24 -0.61
C ARG A 112 -10.87 -7.14 -0.25
N GLY A 113 -10.86 -6.72 1.01
CA GLY A 113 -11.80 -5.71 1.51
C GLY A 113 -13.22 -6.23 1.63
N SER A 114 -14.21 -5.38 1.45
CA SER A 114 -15.63 -5.74 1.45
C SER A 114 -16.36 -4.91 0.41
N ILE A 115 -17.05 -5.60 -0.49
CA ILE A 115 -17.98 -5.01 -1.46
C ILE A 115 -19.26 -4.65 -0.68
N PRO A 116 -19.80 -3.42 -0.82
CA PRO A 116 -20.95 -3.01 -0.04
C PRO A 116 -22.20 -3.84 -0.38
N SER A 117 -22.93 -4.22 0.66
CA SER A 117 -24.22 -4.89 0.59
C SER A 117 -25.18 -4.30 1.63
N SER A 118 -26.42 -4.81 1.72
CA SER A 118 -27.37 -4.37 2.76
C SER A 118 -26.84 -4.57 4.19
N ALA A 119 -25.91 -5.52 4.38
CA ALA A 119 -25.34 -5.87 5.67
C ALA A 119 -23.88 -5.43 5.88
N GLN A 120 -23.15 -5.06 4.81
CA GLN A 120 -21.73 -4.74 4.88
C GLN A 120 -21.41 -3.38 4.27
N LYS A 121 -20.60 -2.61 4.99
CA LYS A 121 -20.05 -1.35 4.49
C LYS A 121 -18.83 -1.63 3.62
N PHE A 122 -18.61 -0.76 2.63
CA PHE A 122 -17.39 -0.79 1.83
C PHE A 122 -16.15 -0.62 2.70
N VAL A 123 -15.20 -1.54 2.58
CA VAL A 123 -13.90 -1.52 3.27
C VAL A 123 -12.83 -1.91 2.27
N VAL A 124 -11.71 -1.18 2.26
CA VAL A 124 -10.52 -1.57 1.49
C VAL A 124 -9.32 -1.53 2.41
N PRO A 125 -8.51 -2.60 2.48
CA PRO A 125 -7.21 -2.54 3.14
C PRO A 125 -6.32 -1.60 2.34
N ALA A 126 -6.16 -0.38 2.86
CA ALA A 126 -5.30 0.61 2.23
C ALA A 126 -3.87 0.09 2.21
N ASN A 127 -3.18 0.29 1.09
CA ASN A 127 -1.73 0.13 1.00
C ASN A 127 -1.15 -1.29 1.11
N GLN A 128 -1.98 -2.34 1.18
CA GLN A 128 -1.53 -3.73 1.25
C GLN A 128 -1.60 -4.46 -0.08
N VAL A 129 -0.59 -5.29 -0.33
CA VAL A 129 -0.62 -6.35 -1.35
C VAL A 129 -1.51 -7.48 -0.83
N SER A 130 -2.28 -8.09 -1.71
CA SER A 130 -3.08 -9.28 -1.40
C SER A 130 -2.60 -10.43 -2.25
N TYR A 131 -2.65 -11.63 -1.70
CA TYR A 131 -2.33 -12.84 -2.45
C TYR A 131 -3.32 -13.95 -2.10
N TRP A 132 -3.57 -14.84 -3.05
CA TRP A 132 -4.45 -16.00 -2.85
C TRP A 132 -3.80 -17.25 -3.41
N ALA A 133 -3.88 -18.34 -2.67
CA ALA A 133 -3.51 -19.65 -3.20
C ALA A 133 -4.43 -20.00 -4.37
N LEU A 134 -3.85 -20.54 -5.45
CA LEU A 134 -4.59 -21.15 -6.53
C LEU A 134 -4.70 -22.65 -6.24
N PRO A 135 -5.88 -23.15 -5.80
CA PRO A 135 -6.02 -24.54 -5.37
C PRO A 135 -5.75 -25.50 -6.53
N SER A 136 -4.95 -26.53 -6.29
CA SER A 136 -4.60 -27.52 -7.32
C SER A 136 -5.80 -28.27 -7.86
N GLU A 137 -6.88 -28.41 -7.07
CA GLU A 137 -8.11 -29.07 -7.49
C GLU A 137 -8.90 -28.26 -8.53
N LEU A 138 -8.71 -26.94 -8.53
CA LEU A 138 -9.38 -26.01 -9.45
C LEU A 138 -8.52 -25.70 -10.68
N LEU A 139 -7.20 -25.93 -10.59
CA LEU A 139 -6.27 -25.70 -11.68
C LEU A 139 -6.36 -26.80 -12.75
N GLN A 140 -6.33 -26.37 -14.00
CA GLN A 140 -6.28 -27.25 -15.16
C GLN A 140 -4.89 -27.20 -15.79
N ASN A 141 -4.42 -28.32 -16.36
CA ASN A 141 -3.12 -28.38 -17.04
C ASN A 141 -3.03 -27.51 -18.31
N GLY A 142 -4.16 -27.02 -18.83
CA GLY A 142 -4.22 -26.12 -19.97
C GLY A 142 -4.61 -24.71 -19.57
N ASN A 143 -5.66 -24.19 -20.23
CA ASN A 143 -6.13 -22.82 -20.02
C ASN A 143 -6.93 -22.69 -18.72
N ASN A 144 -6.55 -21.72 -17.91
CA ASN A 144 -7.24 -21.31 -16.70
C ASN A 144 -7.71 -19.87 -16.84
N VAL A 145 -8.81 -19.53 -16.16
CA VAL A 145 -9.38 -18.18 -16.16
C VAL A 145 -9.46 -17.67 -14.73
N ILE A 146 -8.89 -16.51 -14.48
CA ILE A 146 -9.07 -15.73 -13.26
C ILE A 146 -10.11 -14.66 -13.56
N SER A 147 -11.17 -14.61 -12.76
CA SER A 147 -12.16 -13.54 -12.80
C SER A 147 -12.11 -12.72 -11.52
N LEU A 148 -12.18 -11.41 -11.67
CA LEU A 148 -12.17 -10.45 -10.57
C LEU A 148 -13.46 -9.65 -10.65
N ARG A 149 -14.26 -9.71 -9.59
CA ARG A 149 -15.35 -8.76 -9.37
C ARG A 149 -14.80 -7.62 -8.54
N MET A 150 -14.82 -6.41 -9.07
CA MET A 150 -14.19 -5.23 -8.46
C MET A 150 -15.24 -4.20 -8.08
N TYR A 151 -15.01 -3.53 -6.95
CA TYR A 151 -15.81 -2.40 -6.51
C TYR A 151 -14.92 -1.27 -5.96
N SER A 152 -15.27 -0.04 -6.33
CA SER A 152 -14.74 1.18 -5.72
C SER A 152 -15.80 2.28 -5.68
N GLN A 153 -15.61 3.28 -4.82
CA GLN A 153 -16.52 4.44 -4.74
C GLN A 153 -16.33 5.44 -5.90
N GLY A 154 -15.22 5.35 -6.63
CA GLY A 154 -14.92 6.21 -7.77
C GLY A 154 -15.63 5.78 -9.07
N SER A 155 -15.56 6.61 -10.10
CA SER A 155 -16.00 6.29 -11.46
C SER A 155 -14.94 5.57 -12.28
N THR A 156 -13.68 5.67 -11.87
CA THR A 156 -12.54 5.03 -12.53
C THR A 156 -11.59 4.46 -11.48
N VAL A 157 -10.87 3.40 -11.85
CA VAL A 157 -9.83 2.84 -11.00
C VAL A 157 -8.65 2.34 -11.81
N SER A 158 -7.45 2.47 -11.24
CA SER A 158 -6.24 1.93 -11.86
C SER A 158 -6.04 0.48 -11.43
N LEU A 159 -5.97 -0.42 -12.42
CA LEU A 159 -5.61 -1.81 -12.21
C LEU A 159 -4.19 -2.04 -12.73
N ARG A 160 -3.36 -2.66 -11.89
CA ARG A 160 -2.00 -3.10 -12.26
C ARG A 160 -2.03 -4.55 -12.72
N PRO A 161 -1.06 -5.01 -13.52
CA PRO A 161 -0.95 -6.41 -13.88
C PRO A 161 -0.93 -7.29 -12.63
N LEU A 162 -1.72 -8.36 -12.65
CA LEU A 162 -1.60 -9.40 -11.64
C LEU A 162 -0.53 -10.39 -12.09
N HIS A 163 0.13 -10.99 -11.10
CA HIS A 163 1.20 -11.94 -11.36
C HIS A 163 0.94 -13.23 -10.59
N ILE A 164 1.27 -14.36 -11.18
CA ILE A 164 1.32 -15.66 -10.51
C ILE A 164 2.75 -15.87 -10.02
N THR A 165 2.90 -16.36 -8.80
CA THR A 165 4.19 -16.71 -8.20
C THR A 165 4.08 -18.03 -7.46
N ASN A 166 5.19 -18.54 -6.94
CA ASN A 166 5.23 -19.73 -6.09
C ASN A 166 5.15 -19.34 -4.59
N LEU A 167 5.25 -20.32 -3.70
CA LEU A 167 5.27 -20.07 -2.25
C LEU A 167 6.37 -19.08 -1.82
N SER A 168 7.59 -19.18 -2.37
CA SER A 168 8.69 -18.29 -1.96
C SER A 168 8.42 -16.84 -2.34
N GLY A 169 7.88 -16.59 -3.53
CA GLY A 169 7.50 -15.25 -3.96
C GLY A 169 6.32 -14.69 -3.17
N ALA A 170 5.33 -15.52 -2.83
CA ALA A 170 4.22 -15.11 -1.97
C ALA A 170 4.71 -14.71 -0.56
N LEU A 171 5.59 -15.52 0.05
CA LEU A 171 6.21 -15.21 1.34
C LEU A 171 7.08 -13.95 1.28
N PHE A 172 7.80 -13.72 0.17
CA PHE A 172 8.57 -12.48 -0.01
C PHE A 172 7.65 -11.25 -0.07
N GLN A 173 6.53 -11.34 -0.79
CA GLN A 173 5.53 -10.26 -0.84
C GLN A 173 4.95 -9.97 0.56
N GLU A 174 4.63 -11.01 1.32
CA GLU A 174 4.12 -10.86 2.67
C GLU A 174 5.16 -10.30 3.65
N GLN A 175 6.37 -10.84 3.67
CA GLN A 175 7.35 -10.51 4.70
C GLN A 175 8.12 -9.23 4.41
N VAL A 176 8.49 -9.00 3.16
CA VAL A 176 9.38 -7.87 2.79
C VAL A 176 8.55 -6.71 2.29
N VAL A 177 7.69 -6.95 1.29
CA VAL A 177 6.92 -5.88 0.66
C VAL A 177 5.85 -5.33 1.59
N SER A 178 5.09 -6.20 2.28
CA SER A 178 4.12 -5.74 3.29
C SER A 178 4.81 -5.02 4.46
N PHE A 179 5.97 -5.53 4.92
CA PHE A 179 6.70 -4.87 6.00
C PHE A 179 7.13 -3.46 5.62
N LEU A 180 7.74 -3.27 4.45
CA LEU A 180 8.21 -1.96 4.00
C LEU A 180 7.04 -0.99 3.73
N ASN A 181 5.90 -1.50 3.25
CA ASN A 181 4.76 -0.68 2.87
C ASN A 181 3.79 -0.38 4.03
N SER A 182 3.68 -1.27 5.01
CA SER A 182 2.71 -1.16 6.11
C SER A 182 3.41 -1.07 7.46
N THR A 183 4.10 -2.12 7.88
CA THR A 183 4.67 -2.25 9.24
C THR A 183 5.68 -1.14 9.56
N LEU A 184 6.59 -0.84 8.63
CA LEU A 184 7.58 0.22 8.79
C LEU A 184 6.92 1.58 8.96
N ASN A 185 5.91 1.88 8.13
CA ASN A 185 5.17 3.14 8.23
C ASN A 185 4.42 3.24 9.56
N LEU A 186 3.85 2.14 10.06
CA LEU A 186 3.20 2.13 11.37
C LEU A 186 4.19 2.39 12.51
N MET A 187 5.38 1.79 12.46
CA MET A 187 6.46 2.04 13.43
C MET A 187 6.91 3.50 13.41
N LEU A 188 7.15 4.06 12.21
CA LEU A 188 7.51 5.46 12.03
C LEU A 188 6.42 6.39 12.55
N GLY A 189 5.15 6.12 12.22
CA GLY A 189 4.02 6.92 12.67
C GLY A 189 3.88 6.95 14.19
N THR A 190 3.99 5.78 14.83
CA THR A 190 3.94 5.65 16.30
C THR A 190 5.09 6.42 16.96
N LEU A 191 6.31 6.28 16.44
CA LEU A 191 7.48 6.99 16.94
C LEU A 191 7.33 8.50 16.77
N SER A 192 6.86 8.97 15.61
CA SER A 192 6.62 10.39 15.34
C SER A 192 5.58 10.98 16.28
N ILE A 193 4.52 10.23 16.61
CA ILE A 193 3.52 10.67 17.59
C ILE A 193 4.11 10.75 18.99
N PHE A 194 4.87 9.75 19.41
CA PHE A 194 5.55 9.77 20.71
C PHE A 194 6.49 10.97 20.85
N ILE A 195 7.32 11.22 19.84
CA ILE A 195 8.21 12.39 19.77
C ILE A 195 7.39 13.69 19.80
N GLY A 196 6.32 13.76 19.01
CA GLY A 196 5.44 14.93 18.96
C GLY A 196 4.81 15.25 20.31
N MET A 197 4.30 14.23 21.02
CA MET A 197 3.75 14.39 22.37
C MET A 197 4.80 14.86 23.37
N TYR A 198 6.02 14.33 23.29
CA TYR A 198 7.13 14.76 24.14
C TYR A 198 7.47 16.24 23.94
N PHE A 199 7.66 16.68 22.69
CA PHE A 199 7.94 18.09 22.40
C PHE A 199 6.77 19.02 22.73
N PHE A 200 5.54 18.53 22.60
CA PHE A 200 4.37 19.25 23.04
C PHE A 200 4.37 19.47 24.56
N ALA A 201 4.73 18.44 25.34
CA ALA A 201 4.87 18.54 26.79
C ALA A 201 6.00 19.51 27.19
N LEU A 202 7.14 19.48 26.50
CA LEU A 202 8.23 20.45 26.70
C LEU A 202 7.76 21.88 26.43
N TRP A 203 7.01 22.09 25.34
CA TRP A 203 6.45 23.39 25.02
C TRP A 203 5.45 23.88 26.07
N LEU A 204 4.65 23.00 26.67
CA LEU A 204 3.76 23.37 27.78
C LEU A 204 4.54 23.92 28.99
N GLY A 205 5.70 23.34 29.30
CA GLY A 205 6.60 23.84 30.34
C GLY A 205 7.40 25.08 29.94
N ARG A 206 7.60 25.31 28.64
CA ARG A 206 8.43 26.39 28.09
C ARG A 206 7.72 27.12 26.95
N ARG A 207 6.56 27.72 27.25
CA ARG A 207 5.70 28.33 26.20
C ARG A 207 6.36 29.43 25.37
N GLN A 208 7.45 30.03 25.87
CA GLN A 208 8.23 31.04 25.15
C GLN A 208 9.06 30.43 24.00
N GLU A 209 9.44 29.15 24.10
CA GLU A 209 10.23 28.44 23.10
C GLU A 209 9.34 27.88 21.97
N LYS A 210 8.93 28.77 21.06
CA LYS A 210 8.09 28.43 19.88
C LYS A 210 8.62 27.26 19.02
N PRO A 211 9.93 27.00 18.87
CA PRO A 211 10.42 25.86 18.09
C PRO A 211 9.89 24.50 18.57
N TYR A 212 9.73 24.30 19.89
CA TYR A 212 9.20 23.04 20.41
C TYR A 212 7.76 22.80 19.96
N PHE A 213 6.93 23.84 19.91
CA PHE A 213 5.57 23.74 19.38
C PHE A 213 5.54 23.33 17.91
N TRP A 214 6.33 24.00 17.07
CA TRP A 214 6.35 23.71 15.64
C TRP A 214 6.89 22.32 15.34
N TYR A 215 7.90 21.87 16.08
CA TYR A 215 8.42 20.51 15.94
C TYR A 215 7.42 19.46 16.43
N ALA A 216 6.70 19.74 17.53
CA ALA A 216 5.63 18.88 18.02
C ALA A 216 4.52 18.73 16.98
N LEU A 217 4.04 19.86 16.43
CA LEU A 217 3.01 19.87 15.40
C LEU A 217 3.47 19.13 14.14
N ALA A 218 4.71 19.33 13.70
CA ALA A 218 5.28 18.62 12.57
C ALA A 218 5.28 17.10 12.80
N SER A 219 5.78 16.68 13.97
CA SER A 219 5.92 15.27 14.34
C SER A 219 4.57 14.56 14.54
N LEU A 220 3.59 15.23 15.14
CA LEU A 220 2.23 14.70 15.27
C LEU A 220 1.56 14.57 13.89
N ALA A 221 1.67 15.59 13.05
CA ALA A 221 1.04 15.60 11.74
C ALA A 221 1.63 14.55 10.78
N ILE A 222 2.96 14.40 10.74
CA ILE A 222 3.58 13.32 9.94
C ILE A 222 3.25 11.94 10.51
N GLY A 223 3.09 11.83 11.83
CA GLY A 223 2.66 10.60 12.48
C GLY A 223 1.27 10.14 12.03
N ILE A 224 0.32 11.07 11.91
CA ILE A 224 -1.03 10.79 11.37
C ILE A 224 -0.95 10.29 9.93
N TYR A 225 -0.13 10.92 9.09
CA TYR A 225 0.08 10.51 7.71
C TYR A 225 0.66 9.08 7.61
N PHE A 226 1.71 8.79 8.39
CA PHE A 226 2.31 7.46 8.41
C PHE A 226 1.38 6.38 8.96
N MET A 227 0.57 6.69 9.96
CA MET A 227 -0.45 5.76 10.44
C MET A 227 -1.50 5.47 9.39
N GLU A 228 -1.91 6.43 8.57
CA GLU A 228 -2.89 6.17 7.51
C GLU A 228 -2.32 5.26 6.40
N ILE A 229 -1.07 5.46 6.02
CA ILE A 229 -0.38 4.61 5.02
C ILE A 229 -0.04 3.23 5.59
N GLY A 230 0.25 3.16 6.88
CA GLY A 230 0.64 1.93 7.57
C GLY A 230 -0.55 1.08 8.05
N ALA A 231 -1.67 1.69 8.40
CA ALA A 231 -2.81 1.01 9.00
C ALA A 231 -3.68 0.31 7.95
N ASN A 232 -4.16 -0.88 8.33
CA ASN A 232 -4.97 -1.74 7.46
C ASN A 232 -6.47 -1.49 7.61
N PHE A 233 -6.85 -0.51 8.43
CA PHE A 233 -8.22 -0.18 8.76
C PHE A 233 -8.45 1.32 8.63
N ALA A 234 -9.69 1.67 8.32
CA ALA A 234 -10.13 3.04 8.32
C ALA A 234 -10.87 3.36 9.63
N LEU A 235 -10.44 4.39 10.36
CA LEU A 235 -11.11 4.86 11.58
C LEU A 235 -12.32 5.74 11.25
N ILE A 236 -12.22 6.47 10.14
CA ILE A 236 -13.23 7.40 9.62
C ILE A 236 -13.51 7.02 8.15
N PRO A 237 -14.55 7.60 7.50
CA PRO A 237 -14.84 7.29 6.11
C PRO A 237 -13.60 7.40 5.21
N TYR A 238 -13.40 6.41 4.33
CA TYR A 238 -12.15 6.24 3.57
C TYR A 238 -11.67 7.53 2.87
N ASN A 239 -12.55 8.24 2.17
CA ASN A 239 -12.21 9.49 1.48
C ASN A 239 -11.77 10.59 2.46
N LEU A 240 -12.42 10.66 3.63
CA LEU A 240 -12.08 11.63 4.67
C LEU A 240 -10.74 11.29 5.31
N GLN A 241 -10.47 10.01 5.58
CA GLN A 241 -9.19 9.54 6.10
C GLN A 241 -8.04 9.92 5.16
N ARG A 242 -8.21 9.68 3.85
CA ARG A 242 -7.24 10.09 2.81
C ARG A 242 -7.05 11.60 2.77
N ALA A 243 -8.12 12.39 2.88
CA ALA A 243 -8.04 13.85 2.88
C ALA A 243 -7.30 14.38 4.12
N VAL A 244 -7.61 13.87 5.31
CA VAL A 244 -6.94 14.24 6.57
C VAL A 244 -5.47 13.88 6.52
N SER A 245 -5.11 12.68 6.06
CA SER A 245 -3.72 12.23 5.91
C SER A 245 -2.91 13.17 5.00
N LYS A 246 -3.44 13.53 3.82
CA LYS A 246 -2.81 14.48 2.90
C LYS A 246 -2.67 15.88 3.50
N ALA A 247 -3.68 16.36 4.21
CA ALA A 247 -3.60 17.64 4.91
C ALA A 247 -2.53 17.62 6.01
N ALA A 248 -2.44 16.52 6.77
CA ALA A 248 -1.44 16.34 7.81
C ALA A 248 -0.01 16.36 7.26
N LEU A 249 0.22 15.80 6.07
CA LEU A 249 1.51 15.91 5.37
C LEU A 249 1.88 17.37 5.09
N VAL A 250 0.96 18.16 4.56
CA VAL A 250 1.19 19.59 4.26
C VAL A 250 1.44 20.38 5.55
N ILE A 251 0.66 20.14 6.60
CA ILE A 251 0.83 20.76 7.92
C ILE A 251 2.20 20.40 8.50
N SER A 252 2.64 19.15 8.36
CA SER A 252 3.95 18.71 8.80
C SER A 252 5.06 19.49 8.11
N MET A 253 5.02 19.58 6.78
CA MET A 253 6.03 20.29 5.99
C MET A 253 6.08 21.77 6.35
N ALA A 254 4.93 22.44 6.45
CA ALA A 254 4.85 23.84 6.85
C ALA A 254 5.40 24.08 8.26
N SER A 255 5.08 23.19 9.20
CA SER A 255 5.56 23.28 10.59
C SER A 255 7.06 23.03 10.69
N LEU A 256 7.59 22.11 9.88
CA LEU A 256 9.03 21.86 9.82
C LEU A 256 9.80 23.07 9.27
N ILE A 257 9.24 23.76 8.28
CA ILE A 257 9.82 25.02 7.77
C ILE A 257 9.86 26.07 8.89
N GLN A 258 8.75 26.27 9.61
CA GLN A 258 8.70 27.21 10.73
C GLN A 258 9.69 26.84 11.86
N PHE A 259 9.81 25.56 12.17
CA PHE A 259 10.81 25.06 13.12
C PHE A 259 12.22 25.47 12.69
N ASN A 260 12.60 25.20 11.44
CA ASN A 260 13.95 25.52 10.94
C ASN A 260 14.24 27.03 10.92
N PHE A 261 13.25 27.88 10.64
CA PHE A 261 13.42 29.33 10.70
C PHE A 261 13.60 29.86 12.12
N LEU A 262 12.91 29.27 13.09
CA LEU A 262 12.94 29.73 14.49
C LEU A 262 14.06 29.09 15.32
N PHE A 263 14.56 27.92 14.90
CA PHE A 263 15.58 27.16 15.60
C PHE A 263 16.87 27.94 15.88
N PRO A 264 17.42 28.76 14.95
CA PRO A 264 18.63 29.55 15.21
C PRO A 264 18.49 30.59 16.33
N PHE A 265 17.26 30.94 16.72
CA PHE A 265 16.97 31.94 17.74
C PHE A 265 16.76 31.34 19.13
N VAL A 266 16.88 30.01 19.27
CA VAL A 266 16.86 29.35 20.58
C VAL A 266 18.17 29.67 21.30
N LYS A 267 18.08 30.50 22.35
CA LYS A 267 19.20 30.74 23.25
C LYS A 267 19.44 29.49 24.08
N PHE A 268 20.46 28.70 23.75
CA PHE A 268 21.01 27.72 24.67
C PHE A 268 21.68 28.48 25.81
N GLN A 269 20.97 28.65 26.93
CA GLN A 269 21.61 29.03 28.18
C GLN A 269 22.47 27.84 28.62
N LEU A 270 23.77 27.93 28.36
CA LEU A 270 24.73 27.04 29.01
C LEU A 270 24.61 27.25 30.52
N PRO A 271 24.64 26.20 31.34
CA PRO A 271 24.66 26.35 32.79
C PRO A 271 25.84 27.26 33.16
N ASP A 272 25.57 28.34 33.91
CA ASP A 272 26.58 29.29 34.37
C ASP A 272 27.64 28.53 35.20
N GLY A 273 28.80 28.22 34.59
CA GLY A 273 29.83 27.44 35.26
C GLY A 273 30.99 26.88 34.45
N PHE A 274 31.01 26.99 33.11
CA PHE A 274 32.17 26.57 32.32
C PHE A 274 33.02 27.77 31.88
N PRO A 275 34.24 27.97 32.43
CA PRO A 275 35.17 28.96 31.90
C PRO A 275 35.68 28.50 30.53
N GLY A 276 35.78 29.47 29.61
CA GLY A 276 36.27 29.29 28.23
C GLY A 276 37.78 29.13 28.12
#